data_AF-A0A3C0Z1T2-F1
#
_entry.id   AF-A0A3C0Z1T2-F1
#
_cell.length_a   1.000
_cell.length_b   1.000
_cell.length_c   1.000
_cell.angle_alpha   90.00
_cell.angle_beta   90.00
_cell.angle_gamma   90.00
#
_symmetry.space_group_name_H-M   'P 1'
#
loop_
_entity.id
_entity.type
_entity.pdbx_description
1 polymer ?
#
loop_
_entity_poly.entity_id
_entity_poly.type
_entity_poly.pdbx_seq_one_letter_code
_entity_poly.pdbx_strand_id
1 'polypeptide(L)'
;VKGDLHDIGKNLVSMMLDGAGFEVVDLGNDVSPEQFLEAVEESDANMICMSALLTTTMPIMKTTIEMLEQSEIRQNLRVMVGGAPVTQHYASDIGADGYAPEAATAVEVAKELLGVEK
;
A
#
# COMPACT_ATOMS: atom_id res chain seq x y z
N VAL A 1 -7.73 -4.18 0.18
CA VAL A 1 -7.67 -4.72 1.57
C VAL A 1 -8.86 -5.61 1.83
N LYS A 2 -8.90 -6.37 2.93
CA LYS A 2 -10.00 -7.29 3.29
C LYS A 2 -11.35 -6.57 3.27
N GLY A 3 -12.34 -7.22 2.68
CA GLY A 3 -13.70 -6.72 2.51
C GLY A 3 -13.87 -5.68 1.39
N ASP A 4 -12.78 -5.27 0.71
CA ASP A 4 -12.83 -4.34 -0.41
C ASP A 4 -12.54 -5.04 -1.73
N LEU A 5 -13.53 -5.01 -2.63
CA LEU A 5 -13.48 -5.68 -3.93
C LEU A 5 -13.11 -4.73 -5.07
N HIS A 6 -12.99 -3.43 -4.80
CA HIS A 6 -12.76 -2.42 -5.83
C HIS A 6 -11.28 -2.40 -6.24
N ASP A 7 -11.04 -2.57 -7.54
CA ASP A 7 -9.71 -2.80 -8.09
C ASP A 7 -9.28 -1.79 -9.16
N ILE A 8 -10.18 -1.00 -9.73
CA ILE A 8 -9.84 -0.04 -10.80
C ILE A 8 -8.70 0.90 -10.36
N GLY A 9 -8.82 1.50 -9.17
CA GLY A 9 -7.80 2.42 -8.65
C GLY A 9 -6.46 1.74 -8.38
N LYS A 10 -6.47 0.56 -7.71
CA LYS A 10 -5.23 -0.18 -7.43
C LYS A 10 -4.56 -0.67 -8.71
N ASN A 11 -5.34 -1.12 -9.70
CA ASN A 11 -4.81 -1.62 -10.97
C ASN A 11 -4.15 -0.49 -11.76
N LEU A 12 -4.74 0.71 -11.75
CA LEU A 12 -4.12 1.88 -12.35
C LEU A 12 -2.78 2.24 -11.67
N VAL A 13 -2.73 2.23 -10.34
CA VAL A 13 -1.48 2.45 -9.59
C VAL A 13 -0.44 1.38 -9.92
N SER A 14 -0.84 0.11 -9.94
CA SER A 14 0.02 -1.02 -10.31
C SER A 14 0.63 -0.83 -11.71
N MET A 15 -0.19 -0.51 -12.72
CA MET A 15 0.29 -0.22 -14.08
C MET A 15 1.24 0.97 -14.14
N MET A 16 1.01 2.02 -13.34
CA MET A 16 1.88 3.20 -13.30
C MET A 16 3.24 2.89 -12.65
N LEU A 17 3.25 2.08 -11.59
CA LEU A 17 4.47 1.62 -10.93
C LEU A 17 5.28 0.71 -11.86
N ASP A 18 4.63 -0.27 -12.50
CA ASP A 18 5.26 -1.15 -13.49
C ASP A 18 5.88 -0.35 -14.65
N GLY A 19 5.11 0.60 -15.22
CA GLY A 19 5.59 1.52 -16.25
C GLY A 19 6.73 2.44 -15.81
N ALA A 20 6.91 2.64 -14.50
CA ALA A 20 8.01 3.40 -13.92
C ALA A 20 9.22 2.53 -13.54
N GLY A 21 9.19 1.22 -13.83
CA GLY A 21 10.28 0.28 -13.62
C GLY A 21 10.27 -0.43 -12.26
N PHE A 22 9.17 -0.34 -11.50
CA PHE A 22 8.99 -1.13 -10.28
C PHE A 22 8.54 -2.55 -10.64
N GLU A 23 9.04 -3.54 -9.91
CA GLU A 23 8.42 -4.88 -9.91
C GLU A 23 7.20 -4.85 -8.99
N VAL A 24 6.04 -5.25 -9.51
CA VAL A 24 4.77 -5.18 -8.77
C VAL A 24 4.17 -6.56 -8.59
N VAL A 25 4.00 -6.97 -7.33
CA VAL A 25 3.24 -8.17 -6.94
C VAL A 25 1.81 -7.73 -6.57
N ASP A 26 0.86 -7.96 -7.47
CA ASP A 26 -0.56 -7.68 -7.21
C ASP A 26 -1.24 -8.85 -6.51
N LEU A 27 -1.59 -8.65 -5.23
CA LEU A 27 -2.30 -9.64 -4.40
C LEU A 27 -3.80 -9.72 -4.71
N GLY A 28 -4.31 -8.87 -5.62
CA GLY A 28 -5.72 -8.82 -5.98
C GLY A 28 -6.54 -7.99 -4.99
N ASN A 29 -7.78 -8.42 -4.76
CA ASN A 29 -8.74 -7.77 -3.87
C ASN A 29 -9.12 -8.69 -2.70
N ASP A 30 -9.82 -8.15 -1.69
CA ASP A 30 -10.16 -8.89 -0.46
C ASP A 30 -8.96 -9.51 0.30
N VAL A 31 -7.80 -8.84 0.25
CA VAL A 31 -6.53 -9.32 0.83
C VAL A 31 -6.46 -9.07 2.33
N SER A 32 -6.22 -10.12 3.13
CA SER A 32 -6.08 -10.04 4.58
C SER A 32 -4.72 -9.47 5.01
N PRO A 33 -4.60 -8.93 6.25
CA PRO A 33 -3.31 -8.52 6.82
C PRO A 33 -2.22 -9.61 6.75
N GLU A 34 -2.58 -10.86 7.01
CA GLU A 34 -1.67 -11.99 7.00
C GLU A 34 -1.13 -12.27 5.59
N GLN A 35 -1.98 -12.15 4.56
CA GLN A 35 -1.56 -12.31 3.16
C GLN A 35 -0.58 -11.20 2.73
N PHE A 36 -0.70 -9.99 3.27
CA PHE A 36 0.29 -8.94 3.03
C PHE A 36 1.64 -9.27 3.65
N LEU A 37 1.64 -9.79 4.89
CA LEU A 37 2.86 -10.20 5.58
C LEU A 37 3.56 -11.34 4.82
N GLU A 38 2.81 -12.41 4.49
CA GLU A 38 3.31 -13.56 3.73
C GLU A 38 3.90 -13.12 2.38
N ALA A 39 3.19 -12.28 1.63
CA ALA A 39 3.66 -11.78 0.35
C ALA A 39 4.97 -10.99 0.45
N VAL A 40 5.14 -10.16 1.50
CA VAL A 40 6.40 -9.43 1.70
C VAL A 40 7.55 -10.38 2.00
N GLU A 41 7.31 -11.41 2.81
CA GLU A 41 8.32 -12.42 3.14
C GLU A 41 8.70 -13.29 1.93
N GLU A 42 7.76 -13.59 1.03
CA GLU A 42 8.02 -14.41 -0.17
C GLU A 42 8.69 -13.65 -1.32
N SER A 43 8.40 -12.34 -1.45
CA SER A 43 8.84 -11.54 -2.60
C SER A 43 10.02 -10.61 -2.30
N ASP A 44 10.48 -10.55 -1.04
CA ASP A 44 11.45 -9.56 -0.58
C ASP A 44 11.03 -8.10 -0.90
N ALA A 45 9.71 -7.84 -0.92
CA ALA A 45 9.19 -6.52 -1.24
C ALA A 45 9.63 -5.48 -0.19
N ASN A 46 10.09 -4.33 -0.68
CA ASN A 46 10.48 -3.19 0.16
C ASN A 46 9.36 -2.15 0.35
N MET A 47 8.19 -2.38 -0.27
CA MET A 47 7.02 -1.53 -0.14
C MET A 47 5.71 -2.33 -0.23
N ILE A 48 4.72 -1.96 0.59
CA ILE A 48 3.32 -2.34 0.43
C ILE A 48 2.51 -1.13 -0.01
N CYS A 49 1.64 -1.32 -1.00
CA CYS A 49 0.61 -0.36 -1.39
C CYS A 49 -0.78 -0.92 -1.04
N MET A 50 -1.54 -0.21 -0.20
CA MET A 50 -2.91 -0.60 0.15
C MET A 50 -3.95 0.38 -0.42
N SER A 51 -5.02 -0.18 -0.98
CA SER A 51 -6.17 0.58 -1.49
C SER A 51 -7.46 0.18 -0.79
N ALA A 52 -8.31 1.16 -0.49
CA ALA A 52 -9.68 0.99 0.00
C ALA A 52 -10.61 2.04 -0.64
N LEU A 53 -11.80 1.62 -1.08
CA LEU A 53 -12.86 2.52 -1.55
C LEU A 53 -13.97 2.69 -0.50
N LEU A 54 -14.17 1.70 0.37
CA LEU A 54 -15.21 1.74 1.40
C LEU A 54 -14.63 2.28 2.71
N THR A 55 -15.33 3.21 3.36
CA THR A 55 -14.94 3.70 4.69
C THR A 55 -14.97 2.59 5.74
N THR A 56 -15.77 1.55 5.53
CA THR A 56 -15.88 0.37 6.40
C THR A 56 -14.67 -0.56 6.30
N THR A 57 -13.90 -0.50 5.21
CA THR A 57 -12.71 -1.36 4.99
C THR A 57 -11.42 -0.61 5.30
N MET A 58 -11.45 0.73 5.38
CA MET A 58 -10.29 1.54 5.78
C MET A 58 -9.61 1.06 7.07
N PRO A 59 -10.31 0.71 8.16
CA PRO A 59 -9.65 0.27 9.40
C PRO A 59 -8.76 -0.96 9.23
N ILE A 60 -8.99 -1.78 8.21
CA ILE A 60 -8.15 -2.94 7.90
C ILE A 60 -6.73 -2.51 7.53
N MET A 61 -6.54 -1.35 6.89
CA MET A 61 -5.20 -0.80 6.63
C MET A 61 -4.41 -0.60 7.92
N LYS A 62 -5.07 -0.07 8.96
CA LYS A 62 -4.46 0.11 10.28
C LYS A 62 -4.08 -1.24 10.90
N THR A 63 -5.00 -2.20 10.87
CA THR A 63 -4.73 -3.56 11.37
C THR A 63 -3.55 -4.21 10.65
N THR A 64 -3.42 -4.02 9.33
CA THR A 64 -2.26 -4.49 8.57
C THR A 64 -0.97 -3.81 9.04
N ILE A 65 -0.96 -2.49 9.22
CA ILE A 65 0.23 -1.77 9.69
C ILE A 65 0.62 -2.22 11.10
N GLU A 66 -0.33 -2.30 12.04
CA GLU A 66 -0.09 -2.77 13.41
C GLU A 66 0.45 -4.21 13.44
N MET A 67 0.03 -5.07 12.52
CA MET A 67 0.57 -6.42 12.37
C MET A 67 2.00 -6.41 11.84
N LEU A 68 2.28 -5.59 10.82
CA LEU A 68 3.64 -5.43 10.28
C LEU A 68 4.58 -4.89 11.35
N GLU A 69 4.13 -3.95 12.20
CA GLU A 69 4.90 -3.40 13.33
C GLU A 69 5.31 -4.46 14.37
N GLN A 70 4.60 -5.58 14.45
CA GLN A 70 4.99 -6.71 15.30
C GLN A 70 6.11 -7.57 14.70
N SER A 71 6.40 -7.40 13.40
CA SER A 71 7.46 -8.08 12.68
C SER A 71 8.70 -7.19 12.50
N GLU A 72 9.89 -7.79 12.49
CA GLU A 72 11.15 -7.05 12.28
C GLU A 72 11.24 -6.44 10.88
N ILE A 73 10.45 -6.93 9.91
CA ILE A 73 10.44 -6.45 8.52
C ILE A 73 10.01 -4.98 8.40
N ARG A 74 9.17 -4.48 9.33
CA ARG A 74 8.60 -3.12 9.25
C ARG A 74 9.67 -2.04 9.20
N GLN A 75 10.86 -2.27 9.78
CA GLN A 75 11.97 -1.31 9.79
C GLN A 75 12.51 -1.00 8.38
N ASN A 76 12.43 -1.97 7.48
CA ASN A 76 12.95 -1.86 6.11
C ASN A 76 11.82 -1.83 5.05
N LEU A 77 10.56 -1.85 5.49
CA LEU A 77 9.38 -1.89 4.63
C LEU A 77 8.67 -0.54 4.65
N ARG A 78 8.36 0.00 3.48
CA ARG A 78 7.52 1.21 3.32
C ARG A 78 6.06 0.84 3.12
N VAL A 79 5.15 1.61 3.71
CA VAL A 79 3.71 1.42 3.53
C VAL A 79 3.09 2.69 2.95
N MET A 80 2.57 2.59 1.73
CA MET A 80 1.78 3.64 1.09
C MET A 80 0.30 3.25 1.07
N VAL A 81 -0.58 4.20 1.37
CA VAL A 81 -2.04 3.99 1.33
C VAL A 81 -2.73 4.96 0.38
N GLY A 82 -3.87 4.54 -0.18
CA GLY A 82 -4.69 5.35 -1.05
C GLY A 82 -6.11 4.82 -1.25
N GLY A 83 -6.86 5.49 -2.11
CA GLY A 83 -8.27 5.21 -2.41
C GLY A 83 -9.19 6.39 -2.06
N ALA A 84 -10.38 6.43 -2.65
CA ALA A 84 -11.20 7.65 -2.65
C ALA A 84 -11.55 8.24 -1.27
N PRO A 85 -11.85 7.44 -0.21
CA PRO A 85 -12.10 8.00 1.12
C PRO A 85 -10.84 8.24 1.95
N VAL A 86 -9.67 7.80 1.47
CA VAL A 86 -8.40 7.91 2.20
C VAL A 86 -7.86 9.34 2.07
N THR A 87 -7.38 9.88 3.19
CA THR A 87 -6.80 11.22 3.27
C THR A 87 -5.40 11.14 3.87
N GLN A 88 -4.60 12.19 3.66
CA GLN A 88 -3.30 12.33 4.33
C GLN A 88 -3.41 12.23 5.86
N HIS A 89 -4.44 12.84 6.44
CA HIS A 89 -4.67 12.79 7.89
C HIS A 89 -4.88 11.35 8.35
N TYR A 90 -5.76 10.61 7.67
CA TYR A 90 -5.99 9.20 7.99
C TYR A 90 -4.72 8.35 7.83
N ALA A 91 -3.98 8.53 6.74
CA ALA A 91 -2.73 7.81 6.49
C ALA A 91 -1.72 8.01 7.63
N SER A 92 -1.54 9.27 8.07
CA SER A 92 -0.67 9.60 9.21
C SER A 92 -1.17 9.00 10.53
N ASP A 93 -2.49 9.04 10.79
CA ASP A 93 -3.09 8.52 12.01
C ASP A 93 -2.94 6.99 12.16
N ILE A 94 -2.84 6.27 11.05
CA ILE A 94 -2.67 4.81 11.05
C ILE A 94 -1.21 4.35 10.92
N GLY A 95 -0.25 5.27 10.86
CA GLY A 95 1.18 4.94 10.77
C GLY A 95 1.67 4.55 9.37
N ALA A 96 0.97 4.94 8.31
CA ALA A 96 1.46 4.77 6.94
C ALA A 96 2.64 5.73 6.67
N ASP A 97 3.61 5.28 5.88
CA ASP A 97 4.78 6.09 5.52
C ASP A 97 4.44 7.11 4.42
N GLY A 98 3.47 6.81 3.56
CA GLY A 98 3.01 7.74 2.54
C GLY A 98 1.54 7.60 2.15
N TYR A 99 1.07 8.62 1.46
CA TYR A 99 -0.28 8.71 0.93
C TYR A 99 -0.23 9.25 -0.49
N ALA A 100 -0.98 8.61 -1.39
CA ALA A 100 -1.17 9.09 -2.75
C ALA A 100 -2.67 9.32 -3.00
N PRO A 101 -3.11 10.57 -3.28
CA PRO A 101 -4.51 10.85 -3.59
C PRO A 101 -4.91 10.30 -4.97
N GLU A 102 -3.95 10.18 -5.88
CA GLU A 102 -4.18 9.80 -7.28
C GLU A 102 -3.05 8.91 -7.81
N ALA A 103 -3.36 8.10 -8.83
CA ALA A 103 -2.40 7.16 -9.39
C ALA A 103 -1.16 7.83 -10.00
N ALA A 104 -1.32 9.03 -10.58
CA ALA A 104 -0.20 9.79 -11.14
C ALA A 104 0.82 10.18 -10.06
N THR A 105 0.35 10.56 -8.86
CA THR A 105 1.22 10.93 -7.73
C THR A 105 1.81 9.71 -7.02
N ALA A 106 1.21 8.52 -7.15
CA ALA A 106 1.66 7.31 -6.45
C ALA A 106 3.09 6.90 -6.83
N VAL A 107 3.49 7.09 -8.09
CA VAL A 107 4.85 6.81 -8.55
C VAL A 107 5.87 7.74 -7.89
N GLU A 108 5.53 9.02 -7.77
CA GLU A 108 6.41 10.03 -7.17
C GLU A 108 6.61 9.75 -5.67
N VAL A 109 5.52 9.46 -4.97
CA VAL A 109 5.55 9.08 -3.55
C VAL A 109 6.34 7.78 -3.35
N ALA A 110 6.14 6.78 -4.20
CA ALA A 110 6.89 5.52 -4.09
C ALA A 110 8.40 5.73 -4.25
N LYS A 111 8.81 6.56 -5.23
CA LYS A 111 10.21 6.92 -5.46
C LYS A 111 10.81 7.66 -4.27
N GLU A 112 10.09 8.62 -3.71
CA GLU A 112 10.52 9.37 -2.52
C GLU A 112 10.71 8.45 -1.31
N LEU A 113 9.73 7.57 -1.03
CA LEU A 113 9.76 6.65 0.11
C LEU A 113 10.91 5.63 0.04
N LEU A 114 11.26 5.21 -1.17
CA LEU A 114 12.35 4.27 -1.43
C LEU A 114 13.70 4.96 -1.68
N GLY A 115 13.74 6.29 -1.71
CA GLY A 115 14.97 7.05 -1.95
C GLY A 115 15.58 6.81 -3.33
N VAL A 116 14.74 6.53 -4.34
CA VAL A 116 15.16 6.30 -5.73
C VAL A 116 14.76 7.51 -6.58
N GLU A 117 15.67 8.48 -6.74
CA GLU A 117 15.44 9.67 -7.57
C GLU A 117 15.64 9.41 -9.07
N LYS A 118 15.06 10.32 -9.88
CA LYS A 118 14.84 10.27 -11.35
C LYS A 118 16.00 9.77 -12.20
#